data_AF-A0A2I0IGR9-F1
#
_entry.id   AF-A0A2I0IGR9-F1
#
_cell.length_a   1.000
_cell.length_b   1.000
_cell.length_c   1.000
_cell.angle_alpha   90.00
_cell.angle_beta   90.00
_cell.angle_gamma   90.00
#
_symmetry.space_group_name_H-M   'P 1'
#
loop_
_entity.id
_entity.type
_entity.pdbx_description
1 polymer ?
#
loop_
_entity_poly.entity_id
_entity_poly.type
_entity_poly.pdbx_seq_one_letter_code
_entity_poly.pdbx_strand_id
1 'polypeptide(L)'
;MSTRRGPPKHQNQYAWKPNAGRKINETEVGGRLRPLSEITGVCLRCKEQIEWKRRYGKYKPLAEPAKCQVCSKRNVRQAYHNLCRGCAKDQNAIKNARERDRRTLLRAVSLSL
;
A
#
# COMPACT_ATOMS: atom_id res chain seq x y z
N MET A 1 -32.00 -3.45 9.77
CA MET A 1 -30.79 -2.96 9.07
C MET A 1 -31.18 -2.39 7.72
N SER A 2 -30.69 -1.20 7.35
CA SER A 2 -31.08 -0.50 6.10
C SER A 2 -30.72 -1.34 4.86
N THR A 3 -31.74 -1.81 4.14
CA THR A 3 -31.65 -2.59 2.88
C THR A 3 -31.46 -1.71 1.64
N ARG A 4 -30.76 -0.57 1.78
CA ARG A 4 -30.47 0.32 0.64
C ARG A 4 -29.52 -0.39 -0.31
N ARG A 5 -30.08 -0.88 -1.42
CA ARG A 5 -29.35 -1.45 -2.56
C ARG A 5 -29.43 -0.46 -3.72
N GLY A 6 -28.29 -0.11 -4.29
CA GLY A 6 -28.19 0.82 -5.41
C GLY A 6 -27.36 2.07 -5.09
N PRO A 7 -26.92 2.79 -6.13
CA PRO A 7 -26.15 4.02 -5.97
C PRO A 7 -26.98 5.13 -5.30
N PRO A 8 -26.34 6.16 -4.73
CA PRO A 8 -27.03 7.29 -4.13
C PRO A 8 -28.03 7.95 -5.11
N LYS A 9 -29.22 8.32 -4.60
CA LYS A 9 -30.28 9.00 -5.40
C LYS A 9 -29.76 10.26 -6.10
N HIS A 10 -28.86 10.97 -5.46
CA HIS A 10 -28.23 12.18 -6.01
C HIS A 10 -26.74 11.88 -6.22
N GLN A 11 -26.36 11.67 -7.47
CA GLN A 11 -24.96 11.48 -7.85
C GLN A 11 -24.31 12.83 -8.17
N ASN A 12 -23.03 12.96 -7.83
CA ASN A 12 -22.27 14.16 -8.18
C ASN A 12 -22.08 14.23 -9.70
N GLN A 13 -22.37 15.38 -10.31
CA GLN A 13 -22.10 15.59 -11.74
C GLN A 13 -20.61 15.71 -12.05
N TYR A 14 -19.81 16.17 -11.09
CA TYR A 14 -18.36 16.28 -11.21
C TYR A 14 -17.67 15.59 -10.05
N ALA A 15 -16.49 15.01 -10.31
CA ALA A 15 -15.67 14.41 -9.27
C ALA A 15 -15.18 15.51 -8.30
N TRP A 16 -15.44 15.34 -7.01
CA TRP A 16 -14.94 16.24 -5.99
C TRP A 16 -13.40 16.18 -5.93
N LYS A 17 -12.76 17.35 -6.05
CA LYS A 17 -11.30 17.50 -6.02
C LYS A 17 -10.89 18.07 -4.65
N PRO A 18 -10.25 17.30 -3.76
CA PRO A 18 -9.98 17.74 -2.38
C PRO A 18 -9.09 18.97 -2.30
N ASN A 19 -8.13 19.07 -3.23
CA ASN A 19 -7.13 20.13 -3.26
C ASN A 19 -7.48 21.21 -4.30
N ALA A 20 -8.74 21.29 -4.75
CA ALA A 20 -9.17 22.37 -5.63
C ALA A 20 -8.97 23.72 -4.92
N GLY A 21 -8.19 24.62 -5.53
CA GLY A 21 -7.90 25.94 -4.97
C GLY A 21 -6.85 25.97 -3.85
N ARG A 22 -6.29 24.82 -3.42
CA ARG A 22 -5.18 24.80 -2.45
C ARG A 22 -3.84 24.79 -3.18
N LYS A 23 -2.97 25.75 -2.87
CA LYS A 23 -1.56 25.71 -3.25
C LYS A 23 -0.87 24.65 -2.39
N ILE A 24 -0.44 23.55 -3.01
CA ILE A 24 0.33 22.51 -2.34
C ILE A 24 1.78 23.00 -2.27
N ASN A 25 2.37 23.01 -1.08
CA ASN A 25 3.78 23.36 -0.92
C ASN A 25 4.64 22.33 -1.65
N GLU A 26 5.65 22.76 -2.40
CA GLU A 26 6.45 21.85 -3.24
C GLU A 26 7.16 20.75 -2.44
N THR A 27 7.45 21.03 -1.16
CA THR A 27 8.17 20.17 -0.21
C THR A 27 7.26 19.15 0.50
N GLU A 28 5.94 19.26 0.37
CA GLU A 28 5.00 18.28 0.96
C GLU A 28 4.97 16.98 0.16
N VAL A 29 4.54 15.88 0.79
CA VAL A 29 4.41 14.58 0.13
C VAL A 29 3.32 14.66 -0.95
N GLY A 30 3.71 14.49 -2.21
CA GLY A 30 2.87 14.73 -3.38
C GLY A 30 2.99 16.10 -4.02
N GLY A 31 3.87 16.94 -3.49
CA GLY A 31 4.40 18.09 -4.21
C GLY A 31 5.43 17.68 -5.26
N ARG A 32 5.88 18.66 -6.05
CA ARG A 32 6.85 18.50 -7.14
C ARG A 32 8.19 17.91 -6.67
N LEU A 33 8.66 18.32 -5.48
CA LEU A 33 9.98 17.92 -4.96
C LEU A 33 9.93 16.61 -4.17
N ARG A 34 8.75 16.17 -3.71
CA ARG A 34 8.58 14.91 -2.98
C ARG A 34 7.42 14.10 -3.57
N PRO A 35 7.58 13.56 -4.79
CA PRO A 35 6.53 12.78 -5.44
C PRO A 35 6.22 11.51 -4.63
N LEU A 36 4.97 11.04 -4.72
CA LEU A 36 4.61 9.77 -4.08
C LEU A 36 5.28 8.62 -4.82
N SER A 37 5.95 7.75 -4.07
CA SER A 37 6.51 6.53 -4.63
C SER A 37 5.43 5.66 -5.28
N GLU A 38 5.81 4.88 -6.29
CA GLU A 38 4.94 3.91 -6.91
C GLU A 38 4.42 2.87 -5.89
N ILE A 39 3.17 2.45 -6.08
CA ILE A 39 2.53 1.42 -5.27
C ILE A 39 2.89 0.05 -5.87
N THR A 40 3.79 -0.67 -5.21
CA THR A 40 4.37 -1.93 -5.71
C THR A 40 4.10 -3.06 -4.72
N GLY A 41 3.96 -4.29 -5.20
CA GLY A 41 3.91 -5.47 -4.33
C GLY A 41 2.61 -5.65 -3.54
N VAL A 42 1.50 -5.07 -4.04
CA VAL A 42 0.16 -5.25 -3.49
C VAL A 42 -0.79 -5.74 -4.59
N CYS A 43 -1.88 -6.41 -4.21
CA CYS A 43 -2.92 -6.81 -5.16
C CYS A 43 -3.68 -5.59 -5.71
N LEU A 44 -4.42 -5.78 -6.81
CA LEU A 44 -5.18 -4.73 -7.47
C LEU A 44 -6.12 -3.99 -6.50
N ARG A 45 -6.89 -4.75 -5.71
CA ARG A 45 -7.81 -4.19 -4.70
C ARG A 45 -7.10 -3.28 -3.69
N CYS A 46 -5.93 -3.68 -3.20
CA CYS A 46 -5.17 -2.87 -2.25
C CYS A 46 -4.54 -1.65 -2.93
N LYS A 47 -4.08 -1.79 -4.19
CA LYS A 47 -3.59 -0.68 -5.00
C LYS A 47 -4.66 0.41 -5.14
N GLU A 48 -5.86 0.02 -5.53
CA GLU A 48 -7.01 0.93 -5.69
C GLU A 48 -7.36 1.65 -4.37
N GLN A 49 -7.31 0.97 -3.23
CA GLN A 49 -7.54 1.60 -1.93
C GLN A 49 -6.48 2.65 -1.59
N ILE A 50 -5.21 2.37 -1.86
CA ILE A 50 -4.12 3.32 -1.61
C ILE A 50 -4.23 4.50 -2.58
N GLU A 51 -4.47 4.25 -3.87
CA GLU A 51 -4.68 5.28 -4.89
C GLU A 51 -5.89 6.17 -4.56
N TRP A 52 -6.98 5.58 -4.08
CA TRP A 52 -8.13 6.34 -3.59
C TRP A 52 -7.74 7.25 -2.43
N LYS A 53 -7.01 6.75 -1.42
CA LYS A 53 -6.51 7.59 -0.32
C LYS A 53 -5.63 8.74 -0.82
N ARG A 54 -4.77 8.50 -1.82
CA ARG A 54 -3.93 9.53 -2.45
C ARG A 54 -4.78 10.59 -3.17
N ARG A 55 -5.70 10.17 -4.04
CA ARG A 55 -6.57 11.07 -4.82
C ARG A 55 -7.47 11.93 -3.94
N TYR A 56 -7.94 11.37 -2.82
CA TYR A 56 -8.89 12.05 -1.93
C TYR A 56 -8.25 12.76 -0.73
N GLY A 57 -6.91 12.91 -0.71
CA GLY A 57 -6.20 13.62 0.37
C GLY A 57 -6.24 12.91 1.73
N LYS A 58 -6.60 11.61 1.76
CA LYS A 58 -6.66 10.78 2.97
C LYS A 58 -5.42 9.91 3.15
N TYR A 59 -4.37 10.15 2.37
CA TYR A 59 -3.11 9.41 2.42
C TYR A 59 -2.26 9.91 3.59
N LYS A 60 -1.90 8.97 4.48
CA LYS A 60 -1.04 9.22 5.63
C LYS A 60 0.33 8.61 5.35
N PRO A 61 1.37 9.40 5.06
CA PRO A 61 2.71 8.89 4.90
C PRO A 61 3.26 8.38 6.24
N LEU A 62 4.31 7.56 6.17
CA LEU A 62 5.06 7.15 7.34
C LEU A 62 6.12 8.21 7.64
N ALA A 63 6.20 8.65 8.90
CA ALA A 63 7.31 9.47 9.37
C ALA A 63 8.56 8.60 9.61
N GLU A 64 8.36 7.44 10.23
CA GLU A 64 9.39 6.44 10.47
C GLU A 64 9.03 5.08 9.83
N PRO A 65 10.02 4.24 9.50
CA PRO A 65 9.74 2.88 9.02
C PRO A 65 8.93 2.07 10.03
N ALA A 66 7.85 1.44 9.55
CA ALA A 66 7.02 0.58 10.40
C ALA A 66 7.66 -0.80 10.62
N LYS A 67 7.21 -1.49 11.67
CA LYS A 67 7.62 -2.86 12.02
C LYS A 67 7.03 -3.87 11.02
N CYS A 68 7.89 -4.69 10.42
CA CYS A 68 7.45 -5.78 9.56
C CYS A 68 6.83 -6.91 10.38
N GLN A 69 5.69 -7.44 9.94
CA GLN A 69 4.98 -8.55 10.63
C GLN A 69 5.69 -9.92 10.50
N VAL A 70 6.72 -10.05 9.64
CA VAL A 70 7.45 -11.31 9.43
C VAL A 70 8.83 -11.25 10.08
N CYS A 71 9.71 -10.35 9.66
CA CYS A 71 11.05 -10.24 10.25
C CYS A 71 11.12 -9.41 11.53
N SER A 72 10.03 -8.79 11.98
CA SER A 72 9.98 -7.90 13.16
C SER A 72 10.91 -6.68 13.14
N LYS A 73 11.70 -6.48 12.07
CA LYS A 73 12.58 -5.31 11.88
C LYS A 73 11.74 -4.08 11.51
N ARG A 74 12.16 -2.88 11.94
CA ARG A 74 11.57 -1.59 11.52
C ARG A 74 12.11 -1.16 10.16
N ASN A 75 11.63 -1.79 9.10
CA ASN A 75 12.11 -1.58 7.72
C ASN A 75 10.99 -1.48 6.68
N VAL A 76 9.74 -1.32 7.10
CA VAL A 76 8.61 -1.08 6.19
C VAL A 76 8.56 0.40 5.84
N ARG A 77 9.00 0.75 4.62
CA ARG A 77 9.11 2.14 4.16
C ARG A 77 7.90 2.65 3.37
N GLN A 78 7.06 1.76 2.83
CA GLN A 78 5.86 2.15 2.10
C GLN A 78 4.66 2.21 3.05
N ALA A 79 3.94 3.34 3.08
CA ALA A 79 2.74 3.47 3.91
C ALA A 79 1.66 2.46 3.48
N TYR A 80 0.82 2.05 4.44
CA TYR A 80 -0.22 1.03 4.25
C TYR A 80 0.29 -0.37 3.88
N HIS A 81 1.57 -0.66 4.12
CA HIS A 81 2.13 -2.00 3.99
C HIS A 81 2.43 -2.57 5.39
N ASN A 82 2.29 -3.89 5.54
CA ASN A 82 2.58 -4.60 6.78
C ASN A 82 3.87 -5.44 6.69
N LEU A 83 4.38 -5.63 5.48
CA LEU A 83 5.57 -6.42 5.17
C LEU A 83 6.63 -5.51 4.55
N CYS A 84 7.90 -5.78 4.85
CA CYS A 84 8.99 -5.14 4.14
C CYS A 84 9.14 -5.76 2.74
N ARG A 85 9.89 -5.10 1.86
CA ARG A 85 10.06 -5.57 0.47
C ARG A 85 10.68 -6.97 0.39
N GLY A 86 11.63 -7.28 1.27
CA GLY A 86 12.26 -8.61 1.35
C GLY A 86 11.25 -9.69 1.70
N CYS A 87 10.60 -9.57 2.86
CA CYS A 87 9.60 -10.55 3.29
C CYS A 87 8.43 -10.67 2.31
N ALA A 88 8.00 -9.58 1.66
CA ALA A 88 6.96 -9.65 0.64
C ALA A 88 7.40 -10.46 -0.59
N LYS A 89 8.66 -10.28 -1.05
CA LYS A 89 9.23 -11.05 -2.17
C LYS A 89 9.34 -12.54 -1.81
N ASP A 90 9.84 -12.85 -0.63
CA ASP A 90 10.00 -14.23 -0.15
C ASP A 90 8.65 -14.94 -0.03
N GLN A 91 7.66 -14.27 0.55
CA GLN A 91 6.29 -14.78 0.64
C GLN A 91 5.69 -15.04 -0.73
N ASN A 92 5.94 -14.15 -1.71
CA ASN A 92 5.47 -14.36 -3.06
C ASN A 92 6.18 -15.54 -3.75
N ALA A 93 7.49 -15.69 -3.54
CA ALA A 93 8.25 -16.83 -4.06
C ALA A 93 7.74 -18.15 -3.47
N ILE A 94 7.53 -18.23 -2.15
CA ILE A 94 6.99 -19.42 -1.47
C ILE A 94 5.59 -19.79 -1.99
N LYS A 95 4.73 -18.79 -2.21
CA LYS A 95 3.36 -19.01 -2.71
C LYS A 95 3.32 -19.58 -4.13
N ASN A 96 4.26 -19.17 -4.99
CA ASN A 96 4.33 -19.60 -6.38
C ASN A 96 5.31 -20.77 -6.59
N ALA A 97 5.94 -21.27 -5.53
CA ALA A 97 6.91 -22.35 -5.60
C ALA A 97 6.23 -23.68 -5.94
N ARG A 98 6.96 -24.53 -6.68
CA ARG A 98 6.59 -25.94 -6.84
C ARG A 98 6.70 -26.63 -5.48
N GLU A 99 5.84 -27.62 -5.23
CA GLU A 99 5.77 -28.32 -3.93
C GLU A 99 7.13 -28.86 -3.48
N ARG A 100 7.92 -29.40 -4.42
CA ARG A 100 9.26 -29.94 -4.16
C ARG A 100 10.27 -28.89 -3.67
N ASP A 101 10.16 -27.65 -4.17
CA ASP A 101 11.06 -26.55 -3.85
C ASP A 101 10.60 -25.75 -2.62
N ARG A 102 9.31 -25.84 -2.28
CA ARG A 102 8.67 -25.08 -1.20
C ARG A 102 9.37 -25.31 0.15
N ARG A 103 9.73 -26.55 0.47
CA ARG A 103 10.42 -26.88 1.73
C ARG A 103 11.82 -26.26 1.82
N THR A 104 12.54 -26.24 0.71
CA THR A 104 13.88 -25.63 0.62
C THR A 104 13.81 -24.11 0.76
N LEU A 105 12.85 -23.46 0.09
CA LEU A 105 12.62 -22.03 0.21
C LEU A 105 12.20 -21.62 1.63
N LEU A 106 11.31 -22.38 2.26
CA LEU A 106 10.92 -22.13 3.65
C LEU A 106 12.12 -22.17 4.61
N ARG A 107 13.03 -23.14 4.45
CA ARG A 107 14.26 -23.22 5.23
C ARG A 107 15.18 -22.02 4.99
N ALA A 108 15.41 -21.66 3.74
CA ALA A 108 16.26 -20.52 3.39
C ALA A 108 15.72 -19.19 3.98
N VAL A 109 14.41 -18.98 3.90
CA VAL A 109 13.77 -17.79 4.48
C VAL A 109 13.88 -17.79 6.00
N SER A 110 13.70 -18.93 6.68
CA SER A 110 13.83 -19.00 8.14
C SER A 110 15.23 -18.68 8.66
N LEU A 111 16.30 -18.98 7.91
CA LEU A 111 17.68 -18.65 8.27
C LEU A 111 18.01 -17.17 8.09
N SER A 112 17.16 -16.43 7.36
CA SER A 112 17.38 -15.03 6.98
C SER A 112 16.60 -14.03 7.86
N LEU A 113 15.71 -14.52 8.73
CA LEU A 113 14.87 -13.71 9.63
C LEU A 113 15.66 -13.30 10.87
#